data_AF-A0A2N9LWR4-F1
#
_entry.id   AF-A0A2N9LWR4-F1
#
_cell.length_a   1.000
_cell.length_b   1.000
_cell.length_c   1.000
_cell.angle_alpha   90.00
_cell.angle_beta   90.00
_cell.angle_gamma   90.00
#
_symmetry.space_group_name_H-M   'P 1'
#
loop_
_entity.id
_entity.type
_entity.pdbx_description
1 polymer ?
#
loop_
_entity_poly.entity_id
_entity_poly.type
_entity_poly.pdbx_seq_one_letter_code
_entity_poly.pdbx_strand_id
1 'polypeptide(L)'
;MIGEQMVDPMALLGRLIEKMRRGLAMTHLRSGPMGLEIAEHKVRGRIGCEPGTEGSEPYVVIDGREISWEYFGRMLTTFEGWQFKLDIYDSSEEM
;
A
#
# COMPACT_ATOMS: atom_id res chain seq x y z
N MET A 1 35.52 -23.02 -12.48
CA MET A 1 35.04 -22.85 -11.10
C MET A 1 34.09 -21.67 -11.08
N ILE A 2 32.80 -21.91 -10.88
CA ILE A 2 31.80 -20.85 -10.70
C ILE A 2 31.95 -20.41 -9.25
N GLY A 3 32.64 -19.30 -9.03
CA GLY A 3 32.65 -18.66 -7.72
C GLY A 3 31.30 -17.98 -7.55
N GLU A 4 30.36 -18.63 -6.87
CA GLU A 4 29.24 -17.94 -6.26
C GLU A 4 29.83 -16.85 -5.37
N GLN A 5 29.79 -15.61 -5.85
CA GLN A 5 30.03 -14.45 -4.99
C GLN A 5 28.90 -14.46 -3.98
N MET A 6 29.15 -15.03 -2.79
CA MET A 6 28.25 -14.87 -1.65
C MET A 6 28.07 -13.37 -1.45
N VAL A 7 26.92 -12.87 -1.85
CA VAL A 7 26.55 -11.47 -1.62
C VAL A 7 26.61 -11.25 -0.12
N ASP A 8 27.38 -10.25 0.32
CA ASP A 8 27.56 -9.92 1.73
C ASP A 8 26.18 -9.76 2.41
N PRO A 9 25.85 -10.58 3.43
CA PRO A 9 24.61 -10.49 4.16
C PRO A 9 24.32 -9.09 4.73
N MET A 10 25.36 -8.33 5.10
CA MET A 10 25.21 -6.96 5.58
C MET A 10 24.81 -5.99 4.47
N ALA A 11 25.32 -6.20 3.24
CA ALA A 11 24.93 -5.43 2.07
C ALA A 11 23.47 -5.72 1.67
N LEU A 12 23.02 -6.97 1.79
CA LEU A 12 21.61 -7.35 1.58
C LEU A 12 20.69 -6.70 2.62
N LEU A 13 21.08 -6.75 3.90
CA LEU A 13 20.33 -6.11 4.98
C LEU A 13 20.25 -4.60 4.80
N GLY A 14 21.36 -3.94 4.42
CA GLY A 14 21.37 -2.51 4.13
C GLY A 14 20.43 -2.11 3.00
N ARG A 15 20.38 -2.91 1.91
CA ARG A 15 19.41 -2.71 0.82
C ARG A 15 17.98 -2.89 1.29
N LEU A 16 17.72 -3.90 2.12
CA LEU A 16 16.38 -4.13 2.68
C LEU A 16 15.93 -2.96 3.56
N ILE A 17 16.80 -2.46 4.44
CA ILE A 17 16.51 -1.30 5.30
C ILE A 17 16.20 -0.06 4.47
N GLU A 18 17.01 0.23 3.45
CA GLU A 18 16.78 1.38 2.57
C GLU A 18 15.49 1.23 1.75
N LYS A 19 15.14 0.01 1.32
CA LYS A 19 13.84 -0.28 0.70
C LYS A 19 12.69 -0.01 1.67
N MET A 20 12.77 -0.50 2.91
CA MET A 20 11.76 -0.24 3.94
C MET A 20 11.62 1.26 4.22
N ARG A 21 12.74 1.99 4.37
CA ARG A 21 12.74 3.44 4.59
C ARG A 21 12.06 4.20 3.45
N ARG A 22 12.36 3.86 2.20
CA ARG A 22 11.71 4.48 1.03
C ARG A 22 10.21 4.19 0.99
N GLY A 23 9.82 2.95 1.26
CA GLY A 23 8.41 2.55 1.33
C GLY A 23 7.64 3.25 2.45
N LEU A 24 8.29 3.52 3.58
CA LEU A 24 7.71 4.22 4.74
C LEU A 24 7.79 5.75 4.65
N ALA A 25 8.61 6.30 3.75
CA ALA A 25 8.77 7.75 3.60
C ALA A 25 7.59 8.43 2.91
N MET A 26 6.77 7.66 2.18
CA MET A 26 5.55 8.16 1.54
C MET A 26 4.36 7.88 2.45
N THR A 27 3.67 8.93 2.86
CA THR A 27 2.39 8.82 3.57
C THR A 27 1.28 9.14 2.56
N HIS A 28 0.41 8.17 2.32
CA HIS A 28 -0.71 8.28 1.39
C HIS A 28 -1.96 8.89 2.02
N LEU A 29 -2.03 8.91 3.35
CA LEU A 29 -3.15 9.42 4.13
C LEU A 29 -2.79 10.71 4.86
N ARG A 30 -3.74 11.63 4.94
CA ARG A 30 -3.63 12.84 5.77
C ARG A 30 -4.90 13.06 6.56
N SER A 31 -4.80 13.86 7.62
CA SER A 31 -5.96 14.46 8.26
C SER A 31 -6.37 15.71 7.48
N GLY A 32 -7.59 15.74 7.00
CA GLY A 32 -8.21 16.86 6.30
C GLY A 32 -9.56 17.26 6.92
N PRO A 33 -10.25 18.25 6.31
CA PRO A 33 -11.51 18.78 6.83
C PRO A 33 -12.63 17.74 6.99
N MET A 34 -12.61 16.66 6.21
CA MET A 34 -13.60 15.58 6.28
C MET A 34 -13.12 14.35 7.09
N GLY A 35 -11.97 14.46 7.77
CA GLY A 35 -11.37 13.37 8.53
C GLY A 35 -10.14 12.79 7.83
N LEU A 36 -10.07 11.46 7.71
CA LEU A 36 -8.95 10.80 7.04
C LEU A 36 -9.15 10.85 5.53
N GLU A 37 -8.20 11.42 4.80
CA GLU A 37 -8.29 11.69 3.36
C GLU A 37 -7.04 11.20 2.63
N ILE A 38 -7.15 11.00 1.32
CA ILE A 38 -6.00 10.71 0.46
C ILE A 38 -5.17 11.98 0.32
N ALA A 39 -3.88 11.90 0.62
CA ALA A 39 -3.00 13.07 0.69
C ALA A 39 -2.69 13.70 -0.68
N GLU A 40 -2.56 12.86 -1.72
CA GLU A 40 -2.23 13.25 -3.08
C GLU A 40 -3.14 12.53 -4.10
N HIS A 41 -2.65 12.19 -5.29
CA HIS A 41 -3.41 11.49 -6.33
C HIS A 41 -2.98 10.02 -6.50
N LYS A 42 -2.16 9.52 -5.57
CA LYS A 42 -1.66 8.15 -5.58
C LYS A 42 -1.76 7.53 -4.19
N VAL A 43 -2.41 6.38 -4.13
CA VAL A 43 -2.49 5.52 -2.95
C VAL A 43 -1.85 4.18 -3.27
N ARG A 44 -1.07 3.66 -2.33
CA ARG A 44 -0.63 2.27 -2.33
C ARG A 44 -1.03 1.62 -1.01
N GLY A 45 -1.38 0.36 -1.08
CA GLY A 45 -1.83 -0.39 0.08
C GLY A 45 -2.02 -1.85 -0.27
N ARG A 46 -2.44 -2.62 0.73
CA ARG A 46 -2.79 -4.04 0.58
C ARG A 46 -4.29 -4.22 0.67
N ILE A 47 -4.87 -4.99 -0.25
CA ILE A 47 -6.26 -5.42 -0.15
C ILE A 47 -6.31 -6.68 0.74
N GLY A 48 -7.18 -6.67 1.74
CA GLY A 48 -7.46 -7.80 2.61
C GLY A 48 -8.94 -8.17 2.59
N CYS A 49 -9.26 -9.34 3.11
CA CYS A 49 -10.62 -9.82 3.30
C CYS A 49 -10.65 -10.67 4.58
N GLU A 50 -11.76 -10.69 5.29
CA GLU A 50 -11.93 -11.58 6.44
C GLU A 50 -12.01 -13.05 5.97
N PRO A 51 -11.14 -13.94 6.49
CA PRO A 51 -11.15 -15.34 6.09
C PRO A 51 -12.41 -16.06 6.57
N GLY A 52 -13.01 -16.85 5.69
CA GLY A 52 -14.15 -17.72 6.03
C GLY A 52 -15.53 -17.07 5.90
N THR A 53 -15.60 -15.81 5.49
CA THR A 53 -16.87 -15.10 5.27
C THR A 53 -17.09 -14.90 3.77
N GLU A 54 -17.91 -15.77 3.16
CA GLU A 54 -18.32 -15.56 1.76
C GLU A 54 -19.06 -14.23 1.61
N GLY A 55 -18.63 -13.42 0.64
CA GLY A 55 -19.25 -12.12 0.36
C GLY A 55 -18.86 -10.99 1.32
N SER A 56 -17.86 -11.18 2.20
CA SER A 56 -17.33 -10.07 2.99
C SER A 56 -16.75 -8.99 2.09
N GLU A 57 -17.07 -7.74 2.40
CA GLU A 57 -16.45 -6.60 1.73
C GLU A 57 -14.94 -6.59 2.06
N PRO A 58 -14.09 -6.23 1.09
CA PRO A 58 -12.67 -6.12 1.38
C PRO A 58 -12.42 -5.00 2.39
N TYR A 59 -11.20 -4.99 2.94
CA TYR A 59 -10.63 -3.82 3.57
C TYR A 59 -9.32 -3.49 2.88
N VAL A 60 -8.88 -2.25 2.99
CA VAL A 60 -7.58 -1.81 2.48
C VAL A 60 -6.69 -1.42 3.64
N VAL A 61 -5.42 -1.81 3.58
CA VAL A 61 -4.39 -1.39 4.51
C VAL A 61 -3.52 -0.35 3.82
N ILE A 62 -3.64 0.91 4.24
CA ILE A 62 -2.90 2.04 3.68
C ILE A 62 -2.13 2.70 4.83
N ASP A 63 -0.83 2.94 4.65
CA ASP A 63 0.07 3.47 5.69
C ASP A 63 -0.01 2.69 7.03
N GLY A 64 -0.27 1.38 6.95
CA GLY A 64 -0.44 0.51 8.13
C GLY A 64 -1.79 0.63 8.84
N ARG A 65 -2.75 1.36 8.30
CA ARG A 65 -4.11 1.50 8.85
C ARG A 65 -5.11 0.68 8.05
N GLU A 66 -5.90 -0.14 8.74
CA GLU A 66 -7.05 -0.81 8.15
C GLU A 66 -8.20 0.18 7.92
N ILE A 67 -8.72 0.18 6.70
CA ILE A 67 -9.80 1.05 6.25
C ILE A 67 -10.84 0.17 5.56
N SER A 68 -12.10 0.25 5.99
CA SER A 68 -13.18 -0.49 5.34
C SER A 68 -13.35 -0.04 3.89
N TRP A 69 -13.84 -0.95 3.03
CA TRP A 69 -14.11 -0.59 1.64
C TRP A 69 -15.08 0.60 1.51
N GLU A 70 -16.14 0.61 2.33
CA GLU A 70 -17.09 1.73 2.39
C GLU A 70 -16.40 3.07 2.68
N TYR A 71 -15.53 3.10 3.69
CA TYR A 71 -14.85 4.34 4.06
C TYR A 71 -13.82 4.77 3.02
N PHE A 72 -13.10 3.82 2.41
CA PHE A 72 -12.23 4.09 1.28
C PHE A 72 -13.00 4.68 0.09
N GLY A 73 -14.18 4.12 -0.23
CA GLY A 73 -15.07 4.65 -1.26
C GLY A 73 -15.52 6.10 -0.98
N ARG A 74 -15.79 6.44 0.28
CA ARG A 74 -16.08 7.82 0.69
C ARG A 74 -14.89 8.76 0.49
N MET A 75 -13.66 8.31 0.70
CA MET A 75 -12.48 9.15 0.43
C MET A 75 -12.35 9.49 -1.06
N LEU A 76 -12.76 8.58 -1.96
CA LEU A 76 -12.70 8.79 -3.41
C LEU A 76 -13.66 9.89 -3.90
N THR A 77 -14.68 10.28 -3.12
CA THR A 77 -15.60 11.37 -3.53
C THR A 77 -14.89 12.72 -3.66
N THR A 78 -13.70 12.86 -3.08
CA THR A 78 -12.86 14.07 -3.26
C THR A 78 -12.33 14.22 -4.69
N PHE A 79 -12.39 13.16 -5.51
CA PHE A 79 -11.95 13.13 -6.91
C PHE A 79 -13.13 13.08 -7.89
N GLU A 80 -14.28 13.66 -7.54
CA GLU A 80 -15.45 13.70 -8.40
C GLU A 80 -15.13 14.25 -9.80
N GLY A 81 -15.52 13.49 -10.84
CA GLY A 81 -15.29 13.85 -12.25
C GLY A 81 -13.92 13.49 -12.81
N TRP A 82 -13.04 12.86 -12.02
CA TRP A 82 -11.70 12.48 -12.44
C TRP A 82 -11.68 11.05 -12.99
N GLN A 83 -10.69 10.76 -13.84
CA GLN A 83 -10.40 9.38 -14.28
C GLN A 83 -9.42 8.71 -13.32
N PHE A 84 -9.59 7.40 -13.09
CA PHE A 84 -8.67 6.63 -12.24
C PHE A 84 -8.24 5.33 -12.93
N LYS A 85 -7.11 4.79 -12.46
CA LYS A 85 -6.58 3.47 -12.83
C LYS A 85 -6.26 2.70 -11.56
N LEU A 86 -6.65 1.44 -11.50
CA LEU A 86 -6.29 0.50 -10.43
C LEU A 86 -5.34 -0.54 -11.01
N ASP A 87 -4.13 -0.61 -10.44
CA ASP A 87 -3.16 -1.65 -10.75
C ASP A 87 -3.10 -2.62 -9.56
N ILE A 88 -3.30 -3.91 -9.83
CA ILE A 88 -3.28 -4.99 -8.84
C ILE A 88 -2.07 -5.86 -9.11
N TYR A 89 -1.27 -6.08 -8.07
CA TYR A 89 -0.02 -6.83 -8.11
C TYR A 89 -0.15 -8.05 -7.18
N ASP A 90 0.58 -9.11 -7.51
CA ASP A 90 0.72 -10.23 -6.57
C ASP A 90 1.47 -9.75 -5.31
N SER A 91 1.18 -10.35 -4.17
CA SER A 91 1.86 -10.04 -2.89
C SER A 91 3.39 -10.18 -2.93
N SER A 92 3.92 -10.94 -3.88
CA SER A 92 5.34 -11.16 -4.12
C SER A 92 5.99 -10.13 -5.05
N GLU A 93 5.21 -9.29 -5.73
CA GLU A 93 5.72 -8.28 -6.66
C GLU A 93 6.10 -6.97 -5.94
N GLU A 94 7.16 -6.30 -6.42
CA GLU A 94 7.57 -5.00 -5.87
C GLU A 94 6.72 -3.85 -6.44
N MET A 95 6.24 -2.94 -5.57
CA MET A 95 5.42 -1.76 -5.92
C MET A 95 6.17 -0.43 -6.01
#